data_AF-A0AAD7QZX1-F1
#
_entry.id   AF-A0AAD7QZX1-F1
#
_cell.length_a   1.000
_cell.length_b   1.000
_cell.length_c   1.000
_cell.angle_alpha   90.00
_cell.angle_beta   90.00
_cell.angle_gamma   90.00
#
_symmetry.space_group_name_H-M   'P 1'
#
loop_
_entity.id
_entity.type
_entity.pdbx_description
1 polymer ?
#
loop_
_entity_poly.entity_id
_entity_poly.type
_entity_poly.pdbx_seq_one_letter_code
_entity_poly.pdbx_strand_id
1 'polypeptide(L)'
;MSTLHKDAEISTREDRKPNMILDYNATKGGVDNLDKVTGTYSTKRMTARWPLVIFFNIIDVSAYNAFVIFAEIFPEWNKSKLFKRRLFLEELGKALVVPHIERRQHMPRTPASAATVREIQERATTSTPVPE
;
A
#
# COMPACT_ATOMS: atom_id res chain seq x y z
N MET A 1 13.96 26.43 -13.44
CA MET A 1 13.49 26.85 -14.77
C MET A 1 12.07 26.35 -14.97
N SER A 2 11.20 27.13 -15.60
CA SER A 2 9.83 26.73 -15.96
C SER A 2 9.58 27.06 -17.43
N THR A 3 8.92 26.16 -18.15
CA THR A 3 8.43 26.38 -19.52
C THR A 3 6.99 26.90 -19.53
N LEU A 4 6.28 26.83 -18.40
CA LEU A 4 4.92 27.32 -18.21
C LEU A 4 4.89 28.82 -17.91
N HIS A 5 5.79 29.27 -17.04
CA HIS A 5 5.88 30.68 -16.63
C HIS A 5 6.81 31.43 -17.58
N LYS A 6 6.22 32.21 -18.49
CA LYS A 6 6.95 33.05 -19.46
C LYS A 6 7.33 34.41 -18.90
N ASP A 7 6.57 34.88 -17.91
CA ASP A 7 6.71 36.19 -17.30
C ASP A 7 7.12 36.08 -15.82
N ALA A 8 7.77 37.12 -15.31
CA ALA A 8 8.25 37.18 -13.93
C ALA A 8 7.15 37.64 -12.94
N GLU A 9 5.95 37.04 -13.04
CA GLU A 9 4.84 37.41 -12.18
C GLU A 9 5.12 37.12 -10.71
N ILE A 10 4.86 38.11 -9.87
CA ILE A 10 5.02 38.06 -8.42
C ILE A 10 3.66 37.89 -7.77
N SER A 11 3.55 36.96 -6.83
CA SER A 11 2.31 36.74 -6.10
C SER A 11 1.96 37.94 -5.21
N THR A 12 0.67 38.15 -4.97
CA THR A 12 0.14 39.17 -4.05
C THR A 12 0.25 38.76 -2.57
N ARG A 13 0.88 37.61 -2.28
CA ARG A 13 1.13 37.14 -0.90
C ARG A 13 2.11 38.08 -0.19
N GLU A 14 2.05 38.07 1.13
CA GLU A 14 2.94 38.85 2.00
C GLU A 14 4.42 38.55 1.74
N ASP A 15 4.77 37.29 1.45
CA ASP A 15 6.13 36.87 1.16
C ASP A 15 6.61 37.21 -0.26
N ARG A 16 5.73 37.79 -1.10
CA ARG A 16 5.98 38.25 -2.48
C ARG A 16 6.81 37.27 -3.30
N LYS A 17 6.56 35.96 -3.12
CA LYS A 17 7.26 34.94 -3.90
C LYS A 17 6.77 34.96 -5.35
N PRO A 18 7.65 34.71 -6.33
CA PRO A 18 7.23 34.51 -7.72
C PRO A 18 6.21 33.38 -7.83
N ASN A 19 5.22 33.52 -8.72
CA ASN A 19 4.21 32.48 -8.95
C ASN A 19 4.85 31.13 -9.29
N MET A 20 5.93 31.15 -10.08
CA MET A 20 6.72 29.96 -10.42
C MET A 20 7.21 29.18 -9.19
N ILE A 21 7.60 29.87 -8.11
CA ILE A 21 8.08 29.24 -6.88
C ILE A 21 6.91 28.65 -6.09
N LEU A 22 5.74 29.28 -6.12
CA LEU A 22 4.55 28.76 -5.46
C LEU A 22 4.09 27.46 -6.11
N ASP A 23 3.99 27.44 -7.44
CA ASP A 23 3.59 26.26 -8.22
C ASP A 23 4.56 25.10 -8.05
N TYR A 24 5.86 25.39 -8.09
CA TYR A 24 6.89 24.38 -7.80
C TYR A 24 6.73 23.82 -6.39
N ASN A 25 6.57 24.66 -5.38
CA ASN A 25 6.44 24.19 -4.00
C ASN A 25 5.14 23.42 -3.74
N ALA A 26 4.07 23.71 -4.47
CA ALA A 26 2.80 22.99 -4.39
C ALA A 26 2.91 21.57 -4.96
N THR A 27 3.74 21.36 -5.99
CA THR A 27 3.79 20.09 -6.74
C THR A 27 5.03 19.24 -6.46
N LYS A 28 6.14 19.83 -5.99
CA LYS A 28 7.43 19.13 -5.74
C LYS A 28 7.33 17.95 -4.77
N GLY A 29 6.33 17.95 -3.88
CA GLY A 29 6.21 16.97 -2.81
C GLY A 29 5.67 15.61 -3.24
N GLY A 30 5.25 15.42 -4.50
CA GLY A 30 4.61 14.18 -4.94
C GLY A 30 5.46 12.93 -4.68
N VAL A 31 6.72 12.94 -5.12
CA VAL A 31 7.66 11.82 -4.95
C VAL A 31 8.08 11.65 -3.49
N ASP A 32 8.45 12.75 -2.82
CA ASP A 32 8.84 12.71 -1.40
C ASP A 32 7.72 12.16 -0.51
N ASN A 33 6.47 12.49 -0.81
CA ASN A 33 5.32 11.95 -0.12
C ASN A 33 5.18 10.44 -0.36
N LEU A 34 5.35 9.98 -1.60
CA LEU A 34 5.34 8.55 -1.93
C LEU A 34 6.44 7.79 -1.18
N ASP A 35 7.66 8.33 -1.15
CA ASP A 35 8.80 7.74 -0.44
C ASP A 35 8.54 7.66 1.06
N LYS A 36 7.99 8.73 1.65
CA LYS A 36 7.61 8.76 3.07
C LYS A 36 6.54 7.72 3.39
N VAL A 37 5.49 7.63 2.59
CA VAL A 37 4.39 6.69 2.87
C VAL A 37 4.87 5.25 2.66
N THR A 38 5.55 4.93 1.57
CA THR A 38 6.08 3.58 1.33
C THR A 38 7.07 3.16 2.42
N GLY A 39 7.92 4.06 2.90
CA GLY A 39 8.81 3.83 4.04
C GLY A 39 8.09 3.49 5.35
N THR A 40 6.88 4.01 5.59
CA THR A 40 6.11 3.76 6.83
C THR A 40 5.61 2.31 6.96
N TYR A 41 5.28 1.67 5.83
CA TYR A 41 4.82 0.27 5.77
C TYR A 41 5.61 -0.47 4.70
N SER A 42 6.89 -0.72 4.99
CA SER A 42 7.80 -1.35 4.02
C SER A 42 7.94 -2.85 4.25
N THR A 43 7.99 -3.59 3.14
CA THR A 43 8.32 -5.02 3.10
C THR A 43 9.82 -5.29 3.05
N LYS A 44 10.66 -4.24 2.98
CA LYS A 44 12.11 -4.36 2.93
C LYS A 44 12.66 -5.19 4.08
N ARG A 45 13.66 -6.01 3.78
CA ARG A 45 14.43 -6.82 4.73
C ARG A 45 15.91 -6.62 4.47
N MET A 46 16.72 -6.76 5.51
CA MET A 46 18.17 -6.74 5.38
C MET A 46 18.60 -7.87 4.43
N THR A 47 19.33 -7.51 3.37
CA THR A 47 19.75 -8.44 2.33
C THR A 47 21.04 -7.95 1.68
N ALA A 48 21.94 -8.88 1.34
CA ALA A 48 23.14 -8.60 0.55
C ALA A 48 22.88 -8.71 -0.97
N ARG A 49 21.66 -9.03 -1.39
CA ARG A 49 21.29 -9.23 -2.80
C ARG A 49 20.52 -8.00 -3.32
N TRP A 50 21.18 -7.15 -4.09
CA TRP A 50 20.58 -5.92 -4.64
C TRP A 50 19.27 -6.13 -5.43
N PRO A 51 19.04 -7.23 -6.17
CA PRO A 51 17.78 -7.40 -6.88
C PRO A 51 16.58 -7.52 -5.94
N LEU A 52 16.79 -8.07 -4.73
CA LEU A 52 15.73 -8.14 -3.73
C LEU A 52 15.32 -6.76 -3.20
N VAL A 53 16.25 -5.80 -3.16
CA VAL A 53 15.92 -4.41 -2.77
C VAL A 53 14.94 -3.80 -3.77
N ILE A 54 15.16 -4.03 -5.07
CA ILE A 54 14.23 -3.58 -6.12
C ILE A 54 12.90 -4.31 -6.00
N PHE A 55 12.92 -5.62 -5.78
CA PHE A 55 11.70 -6.40 -5.60
C PHE A 55 10.84 -5.88 -4.43
N PHE A 56 11.45 -5.57 -3.28
CA PHE A 56 10.72 -4.97 -2.16
C PHE A 56 10.15 -3.60 -2.48
N ASN A 57 10.89 -2.75 -3.22
CA ASN A 57 10.36 -1.48 -3.71
C ASN A 57 9.14 -1.67 -4.62
N ILE A 58 9.19 -2.64 -5.54
CA ILE A 58 8.07 -2.95 -6.44
C ILE A 58 6.83 -3.33 -5.61
N ILE A 59 6.98 -4.17 -4.59
CA ILE A 59 5.87 -4.57 -3.72
C ILE A 59 5.29 -3.35 -3.00
N ASP A 60 6.14 -2.54 -2.34
CA ASP A 60 5.71 -1.42 -1.52
C ASP A 60 4.97 -0.36 -2.36
N VAL A 61 5.49 -0.02 -3.54
CA VAL A 61 4.86 0.94 -4.47
C VAL A 61 3.58 0.37 -5.06
N SER A 62 3.58 -0.89 -5.47
CA SER A 62 2.38 -1.53 -6.05
C SER A 62 1.24 -1.60 -5.06
N ALA A 63 1.53 -1.96 -3.80
CA ALA A 63 0.52 -2.01 -2.74
C ALA A 63 -0.04 -0.63 -2.41
N TYR A 64 0.77 0.42 -2.44
CA TYR A 64 0.29 1.80 -2.27
C TYR A 64 -0.59 2.26 -3.44
N ASN A 65 -0.18 1.99 -4.69
CA ASN A 65 -0.98 2.34 -5.86
C ASN A 65 -2.32 1.61 -5.88
N ALA A 66 -2.32 0.31 -5.53
CA ALA A 66 -3.54 -0.47 -5.38
C ALA A 66 -4.47 0.13 -4.31
N PHE A 67 -3.91 0.59 -3.18
CA PHE A 67 -4.67 1.28 -2.14
C PHE A 67 -5.31 2.58 -2.66
N VAL A 68 -4.57 3.41 -3.39
CA VAL A 68 -5.10 4.67 -3.95
C VAL A 68 -6.27 4.40 -4.89
N ILE A 69 -6.12 3.46 -5.83
CA ILE A 69 -7.18 3.07 -6.76
C ILE A 69 -8.39 2.51 -5.99
N PHE A 70 -8.17 1.62 -5.02
CA PHE A 70 -9.24 1.02 -4.23
C PHE A 70 -10.01 2.07 -3.42
N ALA A 71 -9.30 3.00 -2.78
CA ALA A 71 -9.93 4.06 -1.98
C ALA A 71 -10.77 5.02 -2.83
N GLU A 72 -10.37 5.23 -4.09
CA GLU A 72 -11.11 6.06 -5.04
C GLU A 72 -12.39 5.35 -5.53
N ILE A 73 -12.30 4.04 -5.82
CA ILE A 73 -13.46 3.24 -6.24
C ILE A 73 -14.45 3.03 -5.08
N PHE A 74 -13.96 2.88 -3.86
CA PHE A 74 -14.76 2.56 -2.66
C PHE A 74 -14.60 3.62 -1.55
N PRO A 75 -15.09 4.86 -1.74
CA PRO A 75 -14.86 5.95 -0.80
C PRO A 75 -15.51 5.73 0.58
N GLU A 76 -16.58 4.95 0.64
CA GLU A 76 -17.28 4.62 1.88
C GLU A 76 -16.58 3.52 2.70
N TRP A 77 -15.65 2.77 2.10
CA TRP A 77 -14.91 1.72 2.82
C TRP A 77 -14.05 2.33 3.93
N ASN A 78 -14.32 1.93 5.17
CA ASN A 78 -13.64 2.43 6.37
C ASN A 78 -13.59 3.96 6.46
N LYS A 79 -14.64 4.67 5.99
CA LYS A 79 -14.68 6.14 5.90
C LYS A 79 -14.33 6.87 7.20
N SER A 80 -14.76 6.34 8.34
CA SER A 80 -14.50 6.91 9.67
C SER A 80 -13.10 6.61 10.25
N LYS A 81 -12.31 5.76 9.58
CA LYS A 81 -11.00 5.34 10.08
C LYS A 81 -9.90 6.22 9.49
N LEU A 82 -8.97 6.66 10.35
CA LEU A 82 -7.80 7.43 9.93
C LEU A 82 -6.66 6.54 9.38
N PHE A 83 -6.69 5.24 9.67
CA PHE A 83 -5.64 4.27 9.35
C PHE A 83 -6.02 3.30 8.21
N LYS A 84 -6.79 3.77 7.23
CA LYS A 84 -7.35 2.94 6.13
C LYS A 84 -6.27 2.15 5.38
N ARG A 85 -5.11 2.75 5.13
CA ARG A 85 -4.01 2.07 4.44
C ARG A 85 -3.51 0.84 5.21
N ARG A 86 -3.43 0.91 6.54
CA ARG A 86 -3.02 -0.23 7.36
C ARG A 86 -4.02 -1.38 7.23
N LEU A 87 -5.32 -1.07 7.30
CA LEU A 87 -6.39 -2.04 7.12
C LEU A 87 -6.32 -2.67 5.72
N PHE A 88 -6.09 -1.85 4.70
CA PHE A 88 -5.99 -2.31 3.32
C PHE A 88 -4.81 -3.28 3.14
N LEU A 89 -3.63 -2.94 3.68
CA LEU A 89 -2.47 -3.82 3.62
C LEU A 89 -2.67 -5.13 4.40
N GLU A 90 -3.40 -5.08 5.51
CA GLU A 90 -3.75 -6.28 6.28
C GLU A 90 -4.71 -7.19 5.50
N GLU A 91 -5.77 -6.62 4.91
CA GLU A 91 -6.73 -7.35 4.08
C GLU A 91 -6.07 -7.90 2.80
N LEU A 92 -5.25 -7.09 2.13
CA LEU A 92 -4.47 -7.50 0.96
C LEU A 92 -3.54 -8.67 1.32
N GLY A 93 -2.81 -8.58 2.43
CA GLY A 93 -1.93 -9.64 2.91
C GLY A 93 -2.70 -10.93 3.15
N LYS A 94 -3.84 -10.87 3.84
CA LYS A 94 -4.73 -12.02 4.07
C LYS A 94 -5.24 -12.61 2.75
N ALA A 95 -5.76 -11.78 1.85
CA ALA A 95 -6.30 -12.22 0.57
C ALA A 95 -5.25 -12.95 -0.29
N LEU A 96 -3.99 -12.50 -0.24
CA LEU A 96 -2.89 -13.16 -0.97
C LEU A 96 -2.48 -14.50 -0.34
N VAL A 97 -2.48 -14.63 0.99
CA VAL A 97 -1.96 -15.84 1.66
C VAL A 97 -3.01 -16.91 1.91
N VAL A 98 -4.28 -16.55 2.10
CA VAL A 98 -5.36 -17.49 2.47
C VAL A 98 -5.47 -18.66 1.48
N PRO A 99 -5.53 -18.45 0.15
CA PRO A 99 -5.62 -19.57 -0.80
C PRO A 99 -4.41 -20.53 -0.75
N HIS A 100 -3.24 -20.05 -0.32
CA HIS A 100 -2.06 -20.90 -0.12
C HIS A 100 -2.11 -21.66 1.20
N ILE A 101 -2.70 -21.07 2.24
CA ILE A 101 -2.91 -21.72 3.54
C ILE A 101 -3.94 -22.84 3.39
N GLU A 102 -5.03 -22.60 2.66
CA GLU A 102 -6.07 -23.60 2.41
C GLU A 102 -5.49 -24.87 1.77
N ARG A 103 -4.66 -24.71 0.73
CA ARG A 103 -4.01 -25.82 0.00
C ARG A 103 -2.83 -26.47 0.75
N ARG A 104 -2.49 -25.98 1.94
CA ARG A 104 -1.30 -26.44 2.68
C ARG A 104 -1.51 -27.82 3.27
N GLN A 105 -0.80 -28.82 2.75
CA GLN A 105 -0.85 -30.19 3.29
C GLN A 105 -0.03 -30.36 4.58
N HIS A 106 1.13 -29.69 4.67
CA HIS A 106 2.07 -29.88 5.78
C HIS A 106 1.83 -28.86 6.89
N MET A 107 1.45 -29.35 8.07
CA MET A 107 1.18 -28.52 9.23
C MET A 107 2.46 -27.81 9.73
N PRO A 108 2.37 -26.53 10.11
CA PRO A 108 3.44 -25.84 10.82
C PRO A 108 3.83 -26.56 12.11
N ARG A 109 5.10 -26.43 12.50
CA ARG A 109 5.62 -27.04 13.74
C ARG A 109 5.08 -26.37 15.01
N THR A 110 4.77 -25.08 14.94
CA THR A 110 4.29 -24.29 16.07
C THR A 110 2.79 -24.51 16.27
N PRO A 111 2.32 -24.84 17.50
CA PRO A 111 0.91 -25.09 17.76
C PRO A 111 -0.01 -23.93 17.34
N ALA A 112 0.42 -22.68 17.58
CA ALA A 112 -0.35 -21.49 17.20
C ALA A 112 -0.55 -21.38 15.68
N SER A 113 0.51 -21.56 14.90
CA SER A 113 0.40 -21.50 13.44
C SER A 113 -0.36 -22.71 12.89
N ALA A 114 -0.21 -23.89 13.50
CA ALA A 114 -1.00 -25.06 13.14
C ALA A 114 -2.49 -24.85 13.40
N ALA A 115 -2.87 -24.23 14.53
CA ALA A 115 -4.25 -23.86 14.81
C ALA A 115 -4.81 -22.89 13.76
N THR A 116 -4.04 -21.88 13.37
CA THR A 116 -4.46 -20.93 12.32
C THR A 116 -4.70 -21.61 10.97
N VAL A 117 -3.82 -22.54 10.57
CA VAL A 117 -3.99 -23.29 9.31
C VAL A 117 -5.25 -24.16 9.34
N ARG A 118 -5.50 -24.87 10.45
CA ARG A 118 -6.71 -25.68 10.61
C ARG A 118 -7.98 -24.85 10.53
N GLU A 119 -8.02 -23.73 11.26
CA GLU A 119 -9.18 -22.83 11.26
C GLU A 119 -9.50 -22.32 9.85
N ILE A 120 -8.49 -21.94 9.07
CA ILE A 120 -8.67 -21.46 7.70
C ILE A 120 -9.18 -22.60 6.79
N GLN A 121 -8.63 -23.81 6.94
CA GLN A 121 -9.05 -24.97 6.15
C GLN A 121 -10.48 -25.41 6.49
N GLU A 122 -10.87 -25.42 7.76
CA GLU A 122 -12.23 -25.76 8.22
C GLU A 122 -13.26 -24.75 7.72
N ARG A 123 -12.93 -23.45 7.73
CA ARG A 123 -13.78 -22.39 7.16
C ARG A 123 -14.00 -22.61 5.66
N ALA A 124 -12.96 -23.01 4.92
CA ALA A 124 -13.05 -23.27 3.48
C ALA A 124 -13.91 -24.50 3.14
N THR A 125 -13.84 -25.57 3.94
CA THR A 125 -14.69 -26.76 3.74
C THR A 125 -16.17 -26.50 4.05
N THR A 126 -16.45 -25.54 4.95
CA THR A 126 -17.83 -25.19 5.32
C THR A 126 -18.50 -24.28 4.28
N SER A 127 -17.71 -23.52 3.51
CA SER A 127 -18.20 -22.59 2.49
C SER A 127 -18.39 -23.21 1.10
N THR A 128 -17.92 -24.44 0.87
CA THR A 128 -18.15 -25.17 -0.39
C THR A 128 -19.53 -25.83 -0.34
N PRO A 129 -20.52 -25.41 -1.16
CA PRO A 129 -21.82 -26.07 -1.18
C PRO A 129 -21.64 -27.50 -1.72
N VAL A 130 -22.24 -28.47 -1.01
CA VAL A 130 -22.31 -29.87 -1.47
C VAL A 130 -23.07 -29.87 -2.80
N PRO A 131 -22.52 -30.44 -3.89
CA PRO A 131 -23.27 -30.60 -5.12
C PRO A 131 -24.42 -31.59 -4.87
N GLU A 132 -25.65 -31.19 -5.20
CA GLU A 132 -26.80 -32.10 -5.31
C GLU A 132 -26.59 -33.15 -6.41
#